data_AF-A0A850NUN7-F1
#
_entry.id   AF-A0A850NUN7-F1
#
_cell.length_a   1.000
_cell.length_b   1.000
_cell.length_c   1.000
_cell.angle_alpha   90.00
_cell.angle_beta   90.00
_cell.angle_gamma   90.00
#
_symmetry.space_group_name_H-M   'P 1'
#
loop_
_entity.id
_entity.type
_entity.pdbx_description
1 polymer ?
#
loop_
_entity_poly.entity_id
_entity_poly.type
_entity_poly.pdbx_seq_one_letter_code
_entity_poly.pdbx_strand_id
1 'polypeptide(L)'
;AGLASSLVLLVALAWRPGDELLVLAAALLFGITYNGATLTTLNGLGVKLSPPEAPSILPALNGAAFGLGAGLGTTLAAPFVSSGRYGASFAVAAGLVAAALVMSWAIARRAGEPGVQGNV
;
A
#
# COMPACT_ATOMS: atom_id res chain seq x y z
N ALA A 1 2.25 -3.57 11.31
CA ALA A 1 2.44 -2.16 11.71
C ALA A 1 2.11 -1.19 10.57
N GLY A 2 2.83 -1.22 9.44
CA GLY A 2 2.64 -0.25 8.33
C GLY A 2 1.20 -0.03 7.86
N LEU A 3 0.48 -1.09 7.47
CA LEU A 3 -0.92 -0.99 7.01
C LEU A 3 -1.87 -0.38 8.06
N ALA A 4 -1.69 -0.71 9.34
CA ALA A 4 -2.50 -0.15 10.42
C ALA A 4 -2.23 1.34 10.62
N SER A 5 -0.96 1.77 10.57
CA SER A 5 -0.58 3.18 10.64
C SER A 5 -1.13 3.98 9.46
N SER A 6 -1.04 3.42 8.24
CA SER A 6 -1.65 4.03 7.05
C SER A 6 -3.17 4.19 7.18
N LEU A 7 -3.84 3.19 7.75
CA LEU A 7 -5.29 3.25 7.99
C LEU A 7 -5.66 4.39 8.95
N VAL A 8 -4.95 4.52 10.07
CA VAL A 8 -5.17 5.61 11.03
C VAL A 8 -4.96 6.98 10.39
N LEU A 9 -3.89 7.13 9.60
CA LEU A 9 -3.60 8.39 8.92
C LEU A 9 -4.68 8.75 7.89
N LEU A 10 -5.19 7.78 7.12
CA LEU A 10 -6.26 8.01 6.15
C LEU A 10 -7.59 8.36 6.82
N VAL A 11 -7.90 7.74 7.97
CA VAL A 11 -9.09 8.12 8.76
C VAL A 11 -8.97 9.54 9.30
N ALA A 12 -7.78 9.95 9.76
CA ALA A 12 -7.54 11.32 10.19
C ALA A 12 -7.72 12.34 9.05
N LEU A 13 -7.18 12.04 7.86
CA LEU A 13 -7.36 12.84 6.65
C LEU A 13 -8.82 12.89 6.17
N ALA A 14 -9.56 11.79 6.32
CA ALA A 14 -10.98 11.76 5.98
C ALA A 14 -11.82 12.67 6.90
N TRP A 15 -11.42 12.82 8.17
CA TRP A 15 -12.09 13.69 9.14
C TRP A 15 -11.70 15.17 8.96
N ARG A 16 -10.44 15.46 8.62
CA ARG A 16 -9.97 16.84 8.37
C ARG A 16 -9.35 17.02 6.97
N PRO A 17 -10.16 16.92 5.90
CA PRO A 17 -9.65 16.99 4.54
C PRO A 17 -9.12 18.37 4.13
N GLY A 18 -9.48 19.43 4.87
CA GLY A 18 -9.04 20.81 4.61
C GLY A 18 -7.79 21.24 5.38
N ASP A 19 -7.17 20.35 6.16
CA ASP A 19 -5.94 20.67 6.90
C ASP A 19 -4.71 20.46 5.99
N GLU A 20 -4.26 21.56 5.37
CA GLU A 20 -3.15 21.54 4.41
C GLU A 20 -1.83 21.07 5.03
N LEU A 21 -1.58 21.39 6.31
CA LEU A 21 -0.38 20.96 7.02
C LEU A 21 -0.39 19.46 7.25
N LEU A 22 -1.54 18.90 7.63
CA LEU A 22 -1.70 17.45 7.77
C LEU A 22 -1.49 16.73 6.45
N VAL A 23 -2.08 17.23 5.35
CA VAL A 23 -1.91 16.66 4.01
C VAL A 23 -0.45 16.73 3.56
N LEU A 24 0.21 17.88 3.76
CA LEU A 24 1.62 18.06 3.43
C LEU A 24 2.51 17.10 4.24
N ALA A 25 2.29 17.01 5.55
CA ALA A 25 3.04 16.11 6.42
C ALA A 25 2.84 14.64 6.00
N ALA A 26 1.60 14.25 5.69
CA ALA A 26 1.29 12.90 5.19
C ALA A 26 1.97 12.62 3.84
N ALA A 27 1.97 13.57 2.91
CA ALA A 27 2.62 13.45 1.62
C ALA A 27 4.14 13.33 1.74
N LEU A 28 4.78 14.16 2.56
CA LEU A 28 6.22 14.09 2.85
C LEU A 28 6.59 12.77 3.51
N LEU A 29 5.83 12.36 4.53
CA LEU A 29 6.07 11.11 5.23
C LEU A 29 5.93 9.93 4.27
N PHE A 30 4.92 9.91 3.41
CA PHE A 30 4.74 8.88 2.39
C PHE A 30 5.88 8.90 1.36
N GLY A 31 6.29 10.07 0.87
CA GLY A 31 7.42 10.22 -0.04
C GLY A 31 8.71 9.64 0.53
N ILE A 32 9.04 9.97 1.78
CA ILE A 32 10.26 9.52 2.43
C ILE A 32 10.18 8.02 2.78
N THR A 33 9.10 7.60 3.44
CA THR A 33 9.02 6.25 4.00
C THR A 33 8.65 5.21 2.96
N TYR A 34 7.69 5.49 2.08
CA TYR A 34 7.23 4.54 1.06
C TYR A 34 8.12 4.59 -0.18
N ASN A 35 8.26 5.74 -0.84
CA ASN A 35 9.07 5.81 -2.07
C ASN A 35 10.57 5.75 -1.76
N GLY A 36 11.05 6.54 -0.79
CA GLY A 36 12.47 6.63 -0.47
C GLY A 36 13.02 5.35 0.15
N ALA A 37 12.45 4.90 1.27
CA ALA A 37 12.98 3.78 2.02
C ALA A 37 12.39 2.43 1.61
N THR A 38 11.07 2.26 1.69
CA THR A 38 10.42 0.95 1.56
C THR A 38 10.55 0.41 0.13
N LEU A 39 10.10 1.16 -0.87
CA LEU A 39 10.06 0.72 -2.26
C LEU A 39 11.46 0.43 -2.81
N THR A 40 12.44 1.30 -2.51
CA THR A 40 13.85 1.10 -2.86
C THR A 40 14.42 -0.17 -2.23
N THR A 41 14.21 -0.35 -0.92
CA THR A 41 14.72 -1.55 -0.21
C THR A 41 14.05 -2.82 -0.74
N LEU A 42 12.74 -2.78 -0.96
CA LEU A 42 11.96 -3.92 -1.43
C LEU A 42 12.35 -4.32 -2.86
N ASN A 43 12.59 -3.35 -3.75
CA ASN A 43 13.13 -3.60 -5.08
C ASN A 43 14.58 -4.14 -5.01
N GLY A 44 15.44 -3.58 -4.14
CA GLY A 44 16.82 -4.05 -3.97
C GLY A 44 16.91 -5.48 -3.41
N LEU A 45 16.09 -5.81 -2.41
CA LEU A 45 15.94 -7.17 -1.89
C LEU A 45 15.31 -8.10 -2.95
N GLY A 46 14.34 -7.61 -3.72
CA GLY A 46 13.73 -8.33 -4.81
C GLY A 46 14.77 -8.82 -5.83
N VAL A 47 15.75 -7.98 -6.18
CA VAL A 47 16.86 -8.40 -7.07
C VAL A 47 17.69 -9.50 -6.43
N LYS A 48 18.05 -9.35 -5.14
CA LYS A 48 18.86 -10.34 -4.43
C LYS A 48 18.17 -11.69 -4.22
N LEU A 49 16.85 -11.69 -4.05
CA LEU A 49 16.05 -12.89 -3.83
C LEU A 49 15.57 -13.52 -5.14
N SER A 50 15.71 -12.83 -6.26
CA SER A 50 15.33 -13.37 -7.57
C SER A 50 16.33 -14.45 -8.03
N PRO A 51 15.89 -15.43 -8.84
CA PRO A 51 16.79 -16.40 -9.44
C PRO A 51 17.88 -15.73 -10.28
N PRO A 52 19.10 -16.29 -10.35
CA PRO A 52 20.21 -15.74 -11.13
C PRO A 52 19.87 -15.51 -12.60
N GLU A 53 19.00 -16.35 -13.17
CA GLU A 53 18.60 -16.33 -14.57
C GLU A 53 17.57 -15.23 -14.87
N ALA A 54 16.87 -14.73 -13.84
CA ALA A 54 15.81 -13.72 -13.96
C ALA A 54 15.83 -12.74 -12.78
N PRO A 55 16.89 -11.92 -12.62
CA PRO A 55 17.12 -11.09 -11.43
C PRO A 55 16.07 -9.97 -11.25
N SER A 56 15.26 -9.68 -12.26
CA SER A 56 14.22 -8.64 -12.20
C SER A 56 12.81 -9.16 -11.96
N ILE A 57 12.61 -10.48 -11.83
CA ILE A 57 11.25 -11.06 -11.75
C ILE A 57 10.47 -10.60 -10.51
N LEU A 58 11.09 -10.60 -9.32
CA LEU A 58 10.43 -10.17 -8.09
C LEU A 58 10.23 -8.63 -8.04
N PRO A 59 11.21 -7.79 -8.42
CA PRO A 59 10.99 -6.36 -8.59
C PRO A 59 9.89 -6.03 -9.61
N ALA A 60 9.83 -6.75 -10.73
CA ALA A 60 8.81 -6.56 -11.76
C ALA A 60 7.41 -6.92 -11.24
N LEU A 61 7.28 -8.00 -10.47
CA LEU A 61 6.02 -8.38 -9.83
C LEU A 61 5.56 -7.31 -8.83
N ASN A 62 6.48 -6.76 -8.03
CA ASN A 62 6.18 -5.64 -7.13
C ASN A 62 5.71 -4.40 -7.92
N GLY A 63 6.39 -4.06 -9.01
CA GLY A 63 5.99 -2.97 -9.90
C GLY A 63 4.59 -3.15 -10.50
N ALA A 64 4.27 -4.36 -10.96
CA ALA A 64 2.95 -4.70 -11.48
C ALA A 64 1.86 -4.57 -10.40
N ALA A 65 2.11 -5.08 -9.19
CA ALA A 65 1.18 -4.95 -8.07
C ALA A 65 0.96 -3.48 -7.69
N PHE A 66 2.01 -2.66 -7.66
CA PHE A 66 1.91 -1.22 -7.40
C PHE A 66 1.09 -0.51 -8.47
N GLY A 67 1.36 -0.77 -9.76
CA GLY A 67 0.64 -0.17 -10.88
C GLY A 67 -0.86 -0.48 -10.84
N LEU A 68 -1.23 -1.74 -10.56
CA LEU A 68 -2.63 -2.14 -10.38
C LEU A 68 -3.27 -1.43 -9.18
N GLY A 69 -2.59 -1.40 -8.04
CA GLY A 69 -3.09 -0.71 -6.85
C GLY A 69 -3.30 0.79 -7.08
N ALA A 70 -2.35 1.46 -7.73
CA ALA A 70 -2.44 2.87 -8.07
C ALA A 70 -3.58 3.15 -9.07
N GLY A 71 -3.69 2.35 -10.13
CA GLY A 71 -4.76 2.48 -11.12
C GLY A 71 -6.16 2.29 -10.53
N LEU A 72 -6.34 1.23 -9.73
CA LEU A 72 -7.61 0.97 -9.04
C LEU A 72 -7.94 2.05 -8.02
N GLY A 73 -6.98 2.42 -7.17
CA GLY A 73 -7.18 3.43 -6.13
C GLY A 73 -7.54 4.80 -6.69
N THR A 74 -6.81 5.25 -7.71
CA THR A 74 -7.07 6.55 -8.37
C THR A 74 -8.42 6.56 -9.08
N THR A 75 -8.79 5.48 -9.77
CA THR A 75 -10.08 5.37 -10.45
C THR A 75 -11.25 5.42 -9.48
N LEU A 76 -11.15 4.73 -8.34
CA LEU A 76 -12.20 4.74 -7.31
C LEU A 76 -12.28 6.07 -6.55
N ALA A 77 -11.16 6.76 -6.36
CA ALA A 77 -11.11 8.05 -5.66
C ALA A 77 -11.52 9.24 -6.55
N ALA A 78 -11.24 9.19 -7.86
CA ALA A 78 -11.37 10.31 -8.78
C ALA A 78 -12.73 11.04 -8.76
N PRO A 79 -13.90 10.35 -8.73
CA PRO A 79 -15.20 11.03 -8.71
C PRO A 79 -15.44 11.89 -7.45
N PHE A 80 -14.83 11.50 -6.33
CA PHE A 80 -14.96 12.24 -5.07
C PHE A 80 -14.03 13.45 -5.05
N VAL A 81 -12.83 13.30 -5.61
CA VAL A 81 -11.88 14.41 -5.78
C VAL A 81 -12.47 15.48 -6.71
N SER A 82 -13.02 15.07 -7.87
CA SER A 82 -13.58 16.01 -8.85
C SER A 82 -14.82 16.77 -8.35
N SER A 83 -15.54 16.22 -7.37
CA SER A 83 -16.68 16.86 -6.71
C SER A 83 -16.31 17.61 -5.42
N GLY A 84 -15.01 17.76 -5.11
CA GLY A 84 -14.53 18.45 -3.90
C GLY A 84 -14.78 17.66 -2.60
N ARG A 85 -15.20 16.40 -2.68
CA ARG A 85 -15.51 15.51 -1.55
C ARG A 85 -14.27 14.75 -1.09
N TYR A 86 -13.20 15.47 -0.75
CA TYR A 86 -11.91 14.90 -0.40
C TYR A 86 -11.96 13.91 0.79
N GLY A 87 -12.82 14.18 1.78
CA GLY A 87 -13.04 13.23 2.89
C GLY A 87 -13.53 11.87 2.41
N ALA A 88 -14.41 11.84 1.40
CA ALA A 88 -14.89 10.59 0.81
C ALA A 88 -13.80 9.89 -0.02
N SER A 89 -12.93 10.61 -0.73
CA SER A 89 -11.78 9.97 -1.40
C SER A 89 -10.81 9.33 -0.41
N PHE A 90 -10.54 9.98 0.73
CA PHE A 90 -9.72 9.39 1.79
C PHE A 90 -10.40 8.20 2.46
N ALA A 91 -11.73 8.21 2.61
CA ALA A 91 -12.49 7.07 3.12
C ALA A 91 -12.44 5.86 2.17
N VAL A 92 -12.51 6.07 0.85
CA VAL A 92 -12.32 5.01 -0.15
C VAL A 92 -10.92 4.41 -0.03
N ALA A 93 -9.89 5.26 0.05
CA ALA A 93 -8.52 4.79 0.27
C ALA A 93 -8.38 4.00 1.58
N ALA A 94 -9.00 4.47 2.67
CA ALA A 94 -9.02 3.77 3.95
C ALA A 94 -9.70 2.40 3.83
N GLY A 95 -10.81 2.30 3.08
CA GLY A 95 -11.48 1.02 2.81
C GLY A 95 -10.60 0.03 2.06
N LEU A 96 -9.85 0.48 1.05
CA LEU A 96 -8.89 -0.36 0.34
C LEU A 96 -7.74 -0.84 1.25
N VAL A 97 -7.20 0.04 2.10
CA VAL A 97 -6.17 -0.33 3.07
C VAL A 97 -6.71 -1.29 4.13
N ALA A 98 -7.95 -1.12 4.58
CA ALA A 98 -8.60 -2.04 5.50
C ALA A 98 -8.80 -3.43 4.87
N ALA A 99 -9.24 -3.50 3.61
CA ALA A 99 -9.35 -4.76 2.88
C ALA A 99 -7.97 -5.44 2.72
N ALA A 100 -6.93 -4.67 2.38
CA ALA A 100 -5.56 -5.17 2.31
C ALA A 100 -5.06 -5.69 3.67
N LEU A 101 -5.38 -5.01 4.77
CA LEU A 101 -5.03 -5.45 6.12
C LEU A 101 -5.73 -6.77 6.48
N VAL A 102 -7.02 -6.91 6.16
CA VAL A 102 -7.77 -8.16 6.35
C VAL A 102 -7.17 -9.30 5.53
N MET A 103 -6.84 -9.06 4.26
CA MET A 103 -6.19 -10.05 3.40
C MET A 103 -4.81 -10.44 3.91
N SER A 104 -4.00 -9.47 4.32
CA SER A 104 -2.69 -9.72 4.94
C SER A 104 -2.81 -10.61 6.17
N TRP A 105 -3.82 -10.35 7.01
CA TRP A 105 -4.08 -11.18 8.18
C TRP A 105 -4.55 -12.61 7.79
N ALA A 106 -5.42 -12.73 6.79
CA ALA A 106 -5.87 -14.03 6.30
C ALA A 106 -4.71 -14.89 5.74
N ILE A 107 -3.75 -14.27 5.04
CA ILE A 107 -2.54 -14.94 4.53
C ILE A 107 -1.63 -15.36 5.69
N ALA A 108 -1.38 -14.45 6.65
CA ALA A 108 -0.53 -14.75 7.80
C ALA A 108 -1.06 -15.92 8.64
N ARG A 109 -2.38 -16.06 8.75
CA ARG A 109 -3.00 -17.22 9.43
C ARG A 109 -2.73 -18.54 8.72
N ARG A 110 -2.84 -18.57 7.38
CA ARG A 110 -2.59 -19.78 6.57
C ARG A 110 -1.13 -20.21 6.62
N ALA A 111 -0.19 -19.27 6.71
CA ALA A 111 1.23 -19.58 6.83
C ALA A 111 1.59 -20.30 8.15
N GLY A 112 0.73 -20.21 9.17
CA GLY A 112 0.90 -20.93 10.45
C GLY A 112 0.34 -22.34 10.46
N GLU A 113 -0.29 -22.82 9.39
CA GLU A 113 -0.86 -24.17 9.32
C GLU A 113 0.24 -25.20 8.97
N PRO A 114 0.42 -26.28 9.75
CA PRO A 114 1.53 -27.23 9.62
C PRO A 114 1.59 -28.02 8.29
N GLY A 115 0.63 -27.83 7.38
CA GLY A 115 0.60 -28.46 6.05
C GLY A 115 1.17 -27.62 4.91
N VAL A 116 1.52 -26.35 5.12
CA VAL A 116 2.01 -25.43 4.05
C VAL A 116 3.55 -25.37 3.98
N GLN A 117 4.26 -25.96 4.95
CA GLN A 117 5.74 -25.99 4.98
C GLN A 117 6.38 -27.06 4.08
N GLY A 118 5.58 -27.88 3.38
CA GLY A 118 6.10 -28.81 2.40
C GLY A 118 6.13 -28.19 1.00
N ASN A 119 7.33 -28.06 0.45
CA ASN A 119 7.63 -27.79 -0.97
C ASN A 119 7.88 -26.31 -1.35
N VAL A 120 8.98 -25.74 -0.83
CA VAL A 120 9.84 -24.79 -1.57
C VAL A 120 11.30 -25.21 -1.43
#